data_AF-A0A3S0A9S1-F1
#
_entry.id   AF-A0A3S0A9S1-F1
#
_cell.length_a   1.000
_cell.length_b   1.000
_cell.length_c   1.000
_cell.angle_alpha   90.00
_cell.angle_beta   90.00
_cell.angle_gamma   90.00
#
_symmetry.space_group_name_H-M   'P 1'
#
loop_
_entity.id
_entity.type
_entity.pdbx_description
1 polymer ?
#
loop_
_entity_poly.entity_id
_entity_poly.type
_entity_poly.pdbx_seq_one_letter_code
_entity_poly.pdbx_strand_id
1 'polypeptide(L)'
;MMEAQIIPNAGLIDGATCRQADPDLWFPLDSELETRDRARELCQTCPVFGECAAYTAALREVSPRLTVGVWAGIYYLDDGRPGKVCPTCGKSLFFRVNRDFCKWCGGELPWTATAKKKRPLLSPCTYCGRLIRARGVKPEDVAEANTVSYGGPGMCATCYNRRRRGQTAADEGRIA
;
A
#
# COMPACT_ATOMS: atom_id res chain seq x y z
N MET A 1 5.36 -34.67 -0.69
CA MET A 1 4.69 -33.83 -1.71
C MET A 1 5.80 -33.18 -2.50
N MET A 2 5.96 -33.54 -3.78
CA MET A 2 7.03 -32.97 -4.61
C MET A 2 6.69 -31.51 -4.90
N GLU A 3 7.54 -30.58 -4.44
CA GLU A 3 7.50 -29.19 -4.86
C GLU A 3 7.72 -29.17 -6.37
N ALA A 4 6.68 -28.78 -7.14
CA ALA A 4 6.86 -28.52 -8.55
C ALA A 4 7.80 -27.31 -8.68
N GLN A 5 9.06 -27.56 -9.04
CA GLN A 5 9.99 -26.48 -9.36
C GLN A 5 9.48 -25.78 -10.62
N ILE A 6 9.15 -24.49 -10.49
CA ILE A 6 8.82 -23.64 -11.62
C ILE A 6 10.14 -23.30 -12.32
N ILE A 7 10.56 -24.17 -13.25
CA ILE A 7 11.79 -23.99 -14.01
C ILE A 7 11.43 -23.25 -15.31
N PRO A 8 12.11 -22.14 -15.64
CA PRO A 8 11.90 -21.45 -16.91
C PRO A 8 12.39 -22.35 -18.06
N ASN A 9 11.67 -22.35 -19.18
CA ASN A 9 12.12 -23.04 -20.37
C ASN A 9 13.39 -22.36 -20.93
N ALA A 10 14.24 -23.08 -21.68
CA ALA A 10 15.48 -22.53 -22.20
C ALA A 10 15.27 -21.33 -23.15
N GLY A 11 14.20 -21.35 -23.96
CA GLY A 11 13.86 -20.26 -24.87
C GLY A 11 13.54 -18.94 -24.16
N LEU A 12 12.89 -19.01 -23.00
CA LEU A 12 12.64 -17.87 -22.13
C LEU A 12 13.95 -17.25 -21.64
N ILE A 13 14.93 -18.06 -21.25
CA ILE A 13 16.22 -17.55 -20.76
C ILE A 13 17.06 -17.01 -21.93
N ASP A 14 17.15 -17.73 -23.05
CA ASP A 14 18.03 -17.37 -24.17
C ASP A 14 17.51 -16.19 -25.00
N GLY A 15 16.20 -16.02 -25.10
CA GLY A 15 15.56 -14.89 -25.78
C GLY A 15 15.43 -13.62 -24.94
N ALA A 16 15.84 -13.63 -23.66
CA ALA A 16 15.61 -12.52 -22.75
C ALA A 16 16.59 -11.36 -22.96
N THR A 17 16.07 -10.20 -23.37
CA THR A 17 16.85 -8.94 -23.49
C THR A 17 17.55 -8.55 -22.18
N CYS A 18 16.97 -8.92 -21.03
CA CYS A 18 17.57 -8.57 -19.74
C CYS A 18 18.94 -9.19 -19.49
N ARG A 19 19.28 -10.31 -20.14
CA ARG A 19 20.62 -10.91 -20.07
C ARG A 19 21.69 -10.12 -20.82
N GLN A 20 21.28 -9.24 -21.73
CA GLN A 20 22.17 -8.43 -22.56
C GLN A 20 22.39 -7.02 -21.99
N ALA A 21 21.66 -6.66 -20.94
CA ALA A 21 21.77 -5.38 -20.25
C ALA A 21 22.49 -5.54 -18.91
N ASP A 22 22.91 -4.42 -18.34
CA ASP A 22 23.47 -4.36 -16.99
C ASP A 22 22.50 -4.99 -15.96
N PRO A 23 22.93 -5.96 -15.13
CA PRO A 23 22.09 -6.54 -14.07
C PRO A 23 21.47 -5.50 -13.15
N ASP A 24 22.20 -4.44 -12.79
CA ASP A 24 21.74 -3.43 -11.83
C ASP A 24 20.54 -2.64 -12.36
N LEU A 25 20.38 -2.56 -13.68
CA LEU A 25 19.20 -1.95 -14.30
C LEU A 25 17.90 -2.65 -13.88
N TRP A 26 17.94 -3.96 -13.63
CA TRP A 26 16.75 -4.77 -13.32
C TRP A 26 16.40 -4.76 -11.84
N PHE A 27 17.30 -4.27 -10.97
CA PHE A 27 17.11 -4.20 -9.52
C PHE A 27 17.28 -2.77 -8.97
N PRO A 28 16.54 -1.78 -9.48
CA PRO A 28 16.66 -0.40 -9.01
C PRO A 28 16.14 -0.23 -7.58
N LEU A 29 16.77 0.67 -6.84
CA LEU A 29 16.37 1.05 -5.49
C LEU A 29 15.01 1.74 -5.47
N ASP A 30 14.48 1.89 -4.25
CA ASP A 30 13.11 2.32 -4.06
C ASP A 30 12.81 3.74 -4.58
N SER A 31 13.84 4.58 -4.57
CA SER A 31 13.85 5.98 -4.97
C SER A 31 14.18 6.20 -6.45
N GLU A 32 14.70 5.19 -7.15
CA GLU A 32 15.25 5.32 -8.51
C GLU A 32 14.16 5.19 -9.58
N LEU A 33 13.23 6.15 -9.58
CA LEU A 33 12.04 6.11 -10.45
C LEU A 33 12.38 6.11 -11.95
N GLU A 34 13.44 6.82 -12.35
CA GLU A 34 13.86 6.89 -13.75
C GLU A 34 14.49 5.57 -14.20
N THR A 35 15.36 4.97 -13.39
CA THR A 35 15.93 3.64 -13.64
C THR A 35 14.85 2.57 -13.74
N ARG A 36 13.85 2.61 -12.84
CA ARG A 36 12.66 1.74 -12.91
C ARG A 36 11.91 1.89 -14.22
N ASP A 37 11.62 3.13 -14.63
CA ASP A 37 10.90 3.37 -15.87
C ASP A 37 11.72 2.93 -17.10
N ARG A 38 13.04 3.17 -17.10
CA ARG A 38 13.93 2.71 -18.16
C ARG A 38 13.96 1.19 -18.28
N ALA A 39 14.08 0.49 -17.16
CA ALA A 39 14.08 -0.96 -17.10
C ALA A 39 12.73 -1.54 -17.55
N ARG A 40 11.61 -0.94 -17.13
CA ARG A 40 10.27 -1.36 -17.57
C ARG A 40 10.06 -1.18 -19.07
N GLU A 41 10.47 -0.04 -19.61
CA GLU A 41 10.41 0.25 -21.06
C GLU A 41 11.22 -0.79 -21.86
N LEU A 42 12.45 -1.11 -21.41
CA LEU A 42 13.27 -2.14 -22.05
C LEU A 42 12.64 -3.54 -21.93
N CYS A 43 12.05 -3.85 -20.77
CA CYS A 43 11.35 -5.12 -20.55
C CYS A 43 10.18 -5.29 -21.53
N GLN A 44 9.40 -4.23 -21.76
CA GLN A 44 8.24 -4.25 -22.65
C GLN A 44 8.60 -4.49 -24.12
N THR A 45 9.85 -4.23 -24.52
CA THR A 45 10.35 -4.53 -25.86
C THR A 45 10.94 -5.94 -25.99
N CYS A 46 10.97 -6.72 -24.90
CA CYS A 46 11.61 -8.03 -24.87
C CYS A 46 10.85 -9.05 -25.73
N PRO A 47 11.51 -9.82 -26.61
CA PRO A 47 10.85 -10.82 -27.47
C PRO A 47 10.08 -11.90 -26.70
N VAL A 48 10.55 -12.25 -25.50
CA VAL A 48 9.96 -13.28 -24.63
C VAL A 48 9.01 -12.70 -23.58
N PHE A 49 8.51 -11.46 -23.77
CA PHE A 49 7.68 -10.77 -22.79
C PHE A 49 6.46 -11.59 -22.33
N GLY A 50 5.74 -12.22 -23.28
CA GLY A 50 4.56 -13.03 -22.97
C GLY A 50 4.87 -14.26 -22.12
N GLU A 51 5.93 -14.99 -22.45
CA GLU A 51 6.39 -16.15 -21.67
C GLU A 51 6.92 -15.72 -20.30
N CYS A 52 7.65 -14.61 -20.24
CA CYS A 52 8.13 -14.02 -18.99
C CYS A 52 6.97 -13.62 -18.08
N ALA A 53 5.88 -13.04 -18.63
CA ALA A 53 4.68 -12.71 -17.87
C ALA A 53 4.01 -13.95 -17.27
N ALA A 54 3.87 -15.03 -18.05
CA ALA A 54 3.31 -16.29 -17.58
C ALA A 54 4.18 -16.93 -16.47
N TYR A 55 5.50 -16.97 -16.69
CA TYR A 55 6.45 -17.48 -15.71
C TYR A 55 6.46 -16.64 -14.42
N THR A 56 6.43 -15.32 -14.54
CA THR A 56 6.36 -14.38 -13.41
C THR A 56 5.07 -14.60 -12.62
N ALA A 57 3.93 -14.79 -13.29
CA ALA A 57 2.66 -15.09 -12.62
C ALA A 57 2.74 -16.39 -11.80
N ALA A 58 3.26 -17.47 -12.39
CA ALA A 58 3.44 -18.74 -11.72
C ALA A 58 4.41 -18.64 -10.51
N LEU A 59 5.55 -17.95 -10.66
CA LEU A 59 6.48 -17.71 -9.55
C LEU A 59 5.82 -16.97 -8.39
N ARG A 60 4.96 -16.00 -8.69
CA ARG A 60 4.28 -15.19 -7.67
C ARG A 60 3.24 -15.98 -6.89
N GLU A 61 2.62 -17.00 -7.48
CA GLU A 61 1.74 -17.92 -6.76
C GLU A 61 2.49 -18.72 -5.69
N VAL A 62 3.74 -19.09 -5.98
CA VAL A 62 4.61 -19.79 -5.02
C VAL A 62 5.15 -18.83 -3.96
N SER A 63 5.77 -17.73 -4.40
CA SER A 63 6.31 -16.72 -3.50
C SER A 63 6.50 -15.38 -4.22
N PRO A 64 5.71 -14.35 -3.87
CA PRO A 64 5.85 -13.02 -4.47
C PRO A 64 7.25 -12.41 -4.33
N ARG A 65 8.01 -12.80 -3.29
CA ARG A 65 9.37 -12.30 -3.03
C ARG A 65 10.43 -12.84 -3.99
N LEU A 66 10.12 -13.86 -4.81
CA LEU A 66 11.03 -14.32 -5.85
C LEU A 66 11.08 -13.38 -7.06
N THR A 67 10.18 -12.40 -7.12
CA THR A 67 10.06 -11.47 -8.26
C THR A 67 10.52 -10.05 -7.93
N VAL A 68 11.42 -9.87 -6.95
CA VAL A 68 11.98 -8.52 -6.63
C VAL A 68 12.69 -7.93 -7.85
N GLY A 69 12.54 -6.62 -8.07
CA GLY A 69 13.06 -5.93 -9.25
C GLY A 69 12.04 -5.84 -10.39
N VAL A 70 12.51 -5.64 -11.62
CA VAL A 70 11.64 -5.51 -12.81
C VAL A 70 11.46 -6.87 -13.49
N TRP A 71 10.22 -7.35 -13.49
CA TRP A 71 9.81 -8.60 -14.13
C TRP A 71 8.57 -8.37 -14.99
N ALA A 72 8.59 -8.84 -16.24
CA ALA A 72 7.48 -8.70 -17.18
C ALA A 72 6.88 -7.27 -17.24
N GLY A 73 7.74 -6.25 -17.23
CA GLY A 73 7.35 -4.83 -17.31
C GLY A 73 6.80 -4.23 -16.01
N ILE A 74 6.82 -4.99 -14.91
CA ILE A 74 6.34 -4.59 -13.60
C ILE A 74 7.53 -4.55 -12.63
N TYR A 75 7.67 -3.42 -11.93
CA TYR A 75 8.61 -3.34 -10.81
C TYR A 75 7.96 -3.91 -9.54
N TYR A 76 8.68 -4.74 -8.81
CA TYR A 76 8.26 -5.29 -7.53
C TYR A 76 9.23 -4.90 -6.42
N LEU A 77 8.66 -4.51 -5.29
CA LEU A 77 9.33 -4.15 -4.05
C LEU A 77 9.94 -5.40 -3.38
N ASP A 78 10.81 -5.21 -2.39
CA ASP A 78 11.42 -6.29 -1.61
C ASP A 78 10.39 -7.23 -0.92
N ASP A 79 9.21 -6.70 -0.62
CA ASP A 79 8.11 -7.49 -0.04
C ASP A 79 7.23 -8.19 -1.09
N GLY A 80 7.59 -8.10 -2.38
CA GLY A 80 6.91 -8.73 -3.51
C GLY A 80 5.68 -7.96 -4.03
N ARG A 81 5.30 -6.84 -3.42
CA ARG A 81 4.20 -6.01 -3.93
C ARG A 81 4.64 -5.25 -5.18
N PRO A 82 3.73 -5.06 -6.16
CA PRO A 82 4.03 -4.22 -7.31
C PRO A 82 4.22 -2.76 -6.87
N GLY A 83 5.21 -2.10 -7.47
CA GLY A 83 5.40 -0.67 -7.37
C GLY A 83 4.21 0.09 -7.96
N LYS A 84 3.97 1.31 -7.45
CA LYS A 84 2.89 2.15 -7.96
C LYS A 84 3.33 2.84 -9.24
N VAL A 85 2.39 2.94 -10.19
CA VAL A 85 2.55 3.70 -11.42
C VAL A 85 1.45 4.74 -11.52
N CYS A 86 1.71 5.84 -12.23
CA CYS A 86 0.69 6.81 -12.54
C CYS A 86 -0.33 6.19 -13.51
N PRO A 87 -1.64 6.21 -13.22
CA PRO A 87 -2.63 5.67 -14.14
C PRO A 87 -2.74 6.50 -15.43
N THR A 88 -2.35 7.77 -15.39
CA THR A 88 -2.42 8.68 -16.53
C THR A 88 -1.24 8.52 -17.49
N CYS A 89 0.00 8.44 -16.97
CA CYS A 89 1.19 8.41 -17.81
C CYS A 89 2.05 7.14 -17.69
N GLY A 90 1.68 6.18 -16.84
CA GLY A 90 2.38 4.91 -16.67
C GLY A 90 3.74 4.99 -15.96
N LYS A 91 4.27 6.19 -15.68
CA LYS A 91 5.55 6.40 -14.99
C LYS A 91 5.51 5.96 -13.53
N SER A 92 6.66 5.49 -13.04
CA SER A 92 6.83 4.98 -11.69
C SER A 92 6.63 6.08 -10.65
N LEU A 93 6.00 5.72 -9.54
CA LEU A 93 5.70 6.61 -8.43
C LEU A 93 6.36 6.11 -7.15
N PHE A 94 6.83 7.06 -6.34
CA PHE A 94 7.43 6.76 -5.06
C PHE A 94 6.35 6.36 -4.04
N PHE A 95 6.63 5.37 -3.17
CA PHE A 95 5.66 4.78 -2.25
C PHE A 95 5.03 5.78 -1.25
N ARG A 96 5.69 6.92 -1.01
CA ARG A 96 5.24 7.99 -0.10
C ARG A 96 4.84 9.30 -0.81
N VAL A 97 4.21 9.24 -1.99
CA VAL A 97 3.59 10.46 -2.53
C VAL A 97 2.34 10.82 -1.73
N ASN A 98 2.49 11.70 -0.74
CA ASN A 98 1.39 12.49 -0.19
C ASN A 98 1.10 13.68 -1.13
N ARG A 99 0.99 13.40 -2.43
CA ARG A 99 0.74 14.39 -3.49
C ARG A 99 -0.52 13.99 -4.21
N ASP A 100 -1.44 14.94 -4.34
CA ASP A 100 -2.68 14.74 -5.10
C ASP A 100 -2.43 14.60 -6.61
N PHE A 101 -1.24 14.98 -7.08
CA PHE A 101 -0.87 15.00 -8.50
C PHE A 101 0.43 14.24 -8.79
N CYS A 102 0.48 13.62 -9.97
CA CYS A 102 1.65 12.97 -10.52
C CYS A 102 2.74 14.00 -10.83
N LYS A 103 3.98 13.78 -10.36
CA LYS A 103 5.10 14.69 -10.64
C LYS A 103 5.51 14.75 -12.11
N TRP A 104 5.16 13.72 -12.89
CA TRP A 104 5.59 13.57 -14.28
C TRP A 104 4.63 14.24 -15.27
N CYS A 105 3.32 14.04 -15.10
CA CYS A 105 2.31 14.55 -16.04
C CYS A 105 1.32 15.55 -15.42
N GLY A 106 1.37 15.78 -14.10
CA GLY A 106 0.40 16.63 -13.40
C GLY A 106 -0.99 16.00 -13.20
N GLY A 107 -1.24 14.78 -13.69
CA GLY A 107 -2.54 14.10 -13.53
C GLY A 107 -2.86 13.75 -12.07
N GLU A 108 -4.15 13.79 -11.70
CA GLU A 108 -4.62 13.43 -10.35
C GLU A 108 -4.37 11.95 -10.02
N LEU A 109 -3.98 11.68 -8.77
CA LEU A 109 -3.72 10.33 -8.27
C LEU A 109 -4.90 9.80 -7.44
N PRO A 110 -5.48 8.64 -7.80
CA PRO A 110 -6.76 8.19 -7.23
C PRO A 110 -6.69 7.75 -5.75
N TRP A 111 -5.50 7.48 -5.22
CA TRP A 111 -5.32 7.00 -3.84
C TRP A 111 -5.11 8.12 -2.81
N THR A 112 -4.95 9.38 -3.20
CA THR A 112 -4.98 10.48 -2.22
C THR A 112 -6.42 10.87 -1.84
N ALA A 113 -7.37 10.63 -2.73
CA ALA A 113 -8.80 10.77 -2.43
C ALA A 113 -9.28 9.79 -1.34
N THR A 114 -8.68 8.61 -1.21
CA THR A 114 -9.08 7.60 -0.21
C THR A 114 -8.33 7.69 1.13
N ALA A 115 -7.15 8.31 1.17
CA ALA A 115 -6.45 8.58 2.44
C ALA A 115 -7.17 9.65 3.29
N LYS A 116 -7.98 10.49 2.65
CA LYS A 116 -9.01 11.32 3.30
C LYS A 116 -10.39 10.70 3.10
N LYS A 117 -10.63 9.47 3.56
CA LYS A 117 -11.97 9.19 4.11
C LYS A 117 -12.14 10.17 5.27
N LYS A 118 -12.74 11.34 5.01
CA LYS A 118 -13.14 12.29 6.05
C LYS A 118 -13.87 11.42 7.07
N ARG A 119 -13.25 11.21 8.25
CA ARG A 119 -13.97 10.56 9.35
C ARG A 119 -15.29 11.32 9.46
N PRO A 120 -16.44 10.63 9.54
CA PRO A 120 -17.70 11.33 9.65
C PRO A 120 -17.58 12.31 10.81
N LEU A 121 -18.03 13.55 10.59
CA LEU A 121 -17.88 14.63 11.57
C LEU A 121 -18.42 14.20 12.93
N LEU A 122 -19.45 13.36 12.90
CA LEU A 122 -20.05 12.70 14.04
C LEU A 122 -20.07 11.17 13.87
N SER A 123 -19.80 10.45 14.94
CA SER A 123 -19.93 8.98 15.00
C SER A 123 -20.55 8.56 16.34
N PRO A 124 -21.45 7.57 16.39
CA PRO A 124 -22.06 7.18 17.65
C PRO A 124 -21.03 6.49 18.57
N CYS A 125 -21.11 6.78 19.87
CA CYS A 125 -20.35 6.05 20.87
C CYS A 125 -20.91 4.63 21.00
N THR A 126 -20.05 3.63 20.84
CA THR A 126 -20.44 2.21 20.94
C THR A 126 -20.91 1.81 22.34
N TYR A 127 -20.64 2.61 23.37
CA TYR A 127 -21.04 2.32 24.75
C TYR A 127 -22.30 3.08 25.18
N CYS A 128 -22.40 4.38 24.88
CA CYS A 128 -23.51 5.21 25.36
C CYS A 128 -24.40 5.79 24.24
N GLY A 129 -24.14 5.50 22.98
CA GLY A 129 -24.92 5.98 21.83
C GLY A 129 -24.74 7.47 21.49
N ARG A 130 -24.14 8.29 22.36
CA ARG A 130 -23.94 9.73 22.12
C ARG A 130 -23.07 9.99 20.90
N LEU A 131 -23.37 11.03 20.15
CA LEU A 131 -22.63 11.44 18.95
C LEU A 131 -21.26 12.02 19.32
N ILE A 132 -20.20 11.34 18.91
CA ILE A 132 -18.80 11.70 19.10
C ILE A 132 -18.33 12.60 17.97
N ARG A 133 -17.83 13.78 18.30
CA ARG A 133 -17.13 14.67 17.36
C ARG A 133 -15.79 14.09 16.95
N ALA A 134 -15.44 14.27 15.67
CA ALA A 134 -14.09 13.98 15.19
C ALA A 134 -13.03 14.74 16.02
N ARG A 135 -11.83 14.16 16.11
CA ARG A 135 -10.74 14.73 16.92
C ARG A 135 -10.38 16.13 16.42
N GLY A 136 -10.38 17.11 17.32
CA GLY A 136 -10.06 18.51 17.01
C GLY A 136 -11.24 19.37 16.56
N VAL A 137 -12.44 18.79 16.34
CA VAL A 137 -13.65 19.53 15.98
C VAL A 137 -14.30 20.12 17.23
N LYS A 138 -14.61 21.42 17.21
CA LYS A 138 -15.27 22.09 18.34
C LYS A 138 -16.79 21.83 18.31
N PRO A 139 -17.50 21.94 19.45
CA PRO A 139 -18.96 21.83 19.47
C PRO A 139 -19.66 22.84 18.55
N GLU A 140 -19.04 24.00 18.36
CA GLU A 140 -19.52 25.12 17.54
C GLU A 140 -19.56 24.77 16.04
N ASP A 141 -18.69 23.85 15.62
CA ASP A 141 -18.47 23.49 14.22
C ASP A 141 -19.42 22.38 13.72
N VAL A 142 -20.32 21.91 14.59
CA VAL A 142 -21.30 20.85 14.27
C VAL A 142 -22.71 21.37 14.54
N ALA A 143 -23.62 21.15 13.59
CA ALA A 143 -25.01 21.62 13.70
C ALA A 143 -25.75 20.95 14.87
N GLU A 144 -25.35 19.74 15.24
CA GLU A 144 -25.88 19.01 16.38
C GLU A 144 -25.23 19.47 17.70
N ALA A 145 -25.96 20.30 18.46
CA ALA A 145 -25.50 20.87 19.73
C ALA A 145 -25.20 19.82 20.83
N ASN A 146 -25.75 18.60 20.74
CA ASN A 146 -25.59 17.57 21.78
C ASN A 146 -24.57 16.50 21.40
N THR A 147 -23.31 16.92 21.26
CA THR A 147 -22.20 16.03 20.87
C THR A 147 -21.15 15.91 21.98
N VAL A 148 -20.37 14.84 21.98
CA VAL A 148 -19.33 14.54 22.96
C VAL A 148 -17.95 14.47 22.32
N SER A 149 -16.90 14.68 23.12
CA SER A 149 -15.52 14.59 22.63
C SER A 149 -15.07 13.14 22.42
N TYR A 150 -14.20 12.94 21.43
CA TYR A 150 -13.55 11.65 21.16
C TYR A 150 -12.63 11.23 22.31
N GLY A 151 -12.77 9.99 22.77
CA GLY A 151 -11.93 9.38 23.80
C GLY A 151 -10.97 8.31 23.28
N GLY A 152 -11.48 7.44 22.40
CA GLY A 152 -10.73 6.31 21.85
C GLY A 152 -11.54 5.60 20.76
N PRO A 153 -11.04 4.48 20.20
CA PRO A 153 -11.69 3.79 19.09
C PRO A 153 -13.17 3.48 19.38
N GLY A 154 -14.08 4.18 18.68
CA GLY A 154 -15.55 4.05 18.84
C GLY A 154 -16.14 4.60 20.15
N MET A 155 -15.36 5.27 21.01
CA MET A 155 -15.82 5.69 22.35
C MET A 155 -15.65 7.18 22.62
N CYS A 156 -16.63 7.76 23.32
CA CYS A 156 -16.52 9.12 23.83
C CYS A 156 -15.52 9.19 24.99
N ALA A 157 -15.00 10.38 25.28
CA ALA A 157 -14.01 10.60 26.35
C ALA A 157 -14.47 10.07 27.71
N THR A 158 -15.74 10.27 28.06
CA THR A 158 -16.31 9.79 29.33
C THR A 158 -16.30 8.26 29.42
N CYS A 159 -16.85 7.57 28.43
CA CYS A 159 -16.93 6.10 28.42
C CYS A 159 -15.54 5.47 28.32
N TYR A 160 -14.65 6.06 27.53
CA TYR A 160 -13.26 5.62 27.40
C TYR A 160 -12.53 5.70 28.75
N ASN A 161 -12.64 6.83 29.46
CA ASN A 161 -12.02 7.00 30.77
C ASN A 161 -12.63 6.09 31.84
N ARG A 162 -13.95 5.87 31.82
CA ARG A 162 -14.62 4.93 32.73
C ARG A 162 -14.10 3.50 32.52
N ARG A 163 -14.02 3.05 31.27
CA ARG A 163 -13.47 1.73 30.92
C ARG A 163 -12.01 1.60 31.35
N ARG A 164 -11.18 2.61 31.07
CA ARG A 164 -9.76 2.60 31.42
C ARG A 164 -9.56 2.50 32.95
N ARG A 165 -10.32 3.26 33.74
CA ARG A 165 -10.27 3.19 35.22
C ARG A 165 -10.75 1.84 35.76
N GLY A 166 -11.75 1.23 35.12
CA GLY A 166 -12.22 -0.11 35.48
C GLY A 166 -11.21 -1.22 35.14
N GLN A 167 -10.46 -1.07 34.05
CA GLN A 167 -9.40 -2.00 33.67
C GLN A 167 -8.18 -1.91 34.60
N THR A 168 -7.74 -0.70 34.96
CA THR A 168 -6.62 -0.53 35.91
C THR A 168 -6.93 -1.17 37.27
N ALA A 169 -8.16 -1.04 37.77
CA ALA A 169 -8.57 -1.68 39.03
C ALA A 169 -8.65 -3.22 38.93
N ALA A 170 -9.00 -3.76 37.75
CA ALA A 170 -9.04 -5.21 37.52
C ALA A 170 -7.64 -5.83 37.36
N ASP A 171 -6.69 -5.06 36.83
CA ASP A 171 -5.30 -5.49 36.67
C ASP A 171 -4.53 -5.44 38.00
N GLU A 172 -4.80 -4.47 38.88
CA GLU A 172 -4.24 -4.40 40.25
C GLU A 172 -4.72 -5.57 41.14
N GLY A 173 -5.92 -6.10 40.92
CA GLY A 173 -6.45 -7.27 41.63
C GLY A 173 -5.93 -8.63 41.13
N ARG A 174 -5.14 -8.67 40.05
CA ARG A 174 -4.53 -9.91 39.51
C ARG A 174 -3.08 -10.14 39.93
N ILE A 175 -2.46 -9.17 40.61
CA ILE A 175 -1.08 -9.24 41.11
C ILE A 175 -1.06 -9.56 42.63
N ALA A 176 -2.22 -9.91 43.21
CA ALA A 176 -2.36 -10.34 44.60
C ALA A 176 -2.53 -11.87 44.69
#